data_AF-A0A5N5SYL8-F1
#
_entry.id   AF-A0A5N5SYL8-F1
#
_cell.length_a   1.000
_cell.length_b   1.000
_cell.length_c   1.000
_cell.angle_alpha   90.00
_cell.angle_beta   90.00
_cell.angle_gamma   90.00
#
_symmetry.space_group_name_H-M   'P 1'
#
loop_
_entity.id
_entity.type
_entity.pdbx_description
1 polymer ?
#
loop_
_entity_poly.entity_id
_entity_poly.type
_entity_poly.pdbx_seq_one_letter_code
_entity_poly.pdbx_strand_id
1 'polypeptide(L)' 'MLDIVLFREDQGGNPEIIRESQRKRYKDVGTVDEIISLDTKWRATSIMETCLTKWGTLYPKLLEKRKRLNYN' A
#
# COMPACT_ATOMS: atom_id res chain seq x y z
N MET A 1 -16.75 14.95 -3.02
CA MET A 1 -15.88 14.66 -1.85
C MET A 1 -14.55 14.16 -2.41
N LEU A 2 -13.41 14.63 -1.89
CA LEU A 2 -12.09 14.17 -2.35
C LEU A 2 -11.74 12.88 -1.60
N ASP A 3 -11.40 11.82 -2.35
CA ASP A 3 -11.06 10.50 -1.81
C ASP A 3 -9.62 10.13 -2.22
N ILE A 4 -8.93 9.38 -1.38
CA ILE A 4 -7.58 8.86 -1.66
C ILE A 4 -7.60 7.90 -2.86
N VAL A 5 -8.71 7.22 -3.11
CA VAL A 5 -8.89 6.34 -4.27
C VAL A 5 -8.74 7.11 -5.59
N LEU A 6 -9.09 8.40 -5.63
CA LEU A 6 -8.94 9.20 -6.85
C LEU A 6 -7.48 9.44 -7.23
N PHE A 7 -6.55 9.33 -6.29
CA PHE A 7 -5.11 9.43 -6.55
C PHE A 7 -4.51 8.11 -7.05
N ARG A 8 -5.29 7.02 -7.04
CA ARG A 8 -4.84 5.66 -7.32
C ARG A 8 -5.35 5.18 -8.67
N GLU A 9 -4.46 5.19 -9.65
CA GLU A 9 -4.77 4.69 -11.01
C GLU A 9 -5.11 3.20 -11.00
N ASP A 10 -4.49 2.41 -10.11
CA ASP A 10 -4.74 0.97 -9.97
C ASP A 10 -6.14 0.63 -9.45
N GLN A 11 -6.81 1.57 -8.80
CA GLN A 11 -8.17 1.42 -8.28
C GLN A 11 -9.23 2.14 -9.14
N GLY A 12 -8.86 2.60 -10.35
CA GLY A 12 -9.74 3.32 -11.26
C GLY A 12 -9.87 4.82 -10.96
N GLY A 13 -9.02 5.36 -10.10
CA GLY A 13 -8.87 6.80 -9.88
C GLY A 13 -8.13 7.50 -11.03
N ASN A 14 -8.30 8.81 -11.14
CA ASN A 14 -7.59 9.61 -12.13
C ASN A 14 -6.95 10.85 -11.46
N PRO A 15 -5.62 10.80 -11.22
CA PRO A 15 -4.87 11.91 -10.65
C PRO A 15 -4.96 13.21 -11.44
N GLU A 16 -5.17 13.13 -12.76
CA GLU A 16 -5.20 14.30 -13.65
C GLU A 16 -6.36 15.24 -13.33
N ILE A 17 -7.50 14.69 -12.91
CA ILE A 17 -8.67 15.46 -12.47
C ILE A 17 -8.30 16.33 -11.26
N ILE A 18 -7.47 15.79 -10.36
CA ILE A 18 -7.01 16.47 -9.17
C ILE A 18 -5.98 17.54 -9.55
N ARG A 19 -5.05 17.23 -10.46
CA ARG A 19 -4.09 18.21 -11.00
C ARG A 19 -4.79 19.40 -11.67
N GLU A 20 -5.85 19.14 -12.45
CA GLU A 20 -6.67 20.19 -13.05
C GLU A 20 -7.42 21.02 -12.00
N SER A 21 -7.96 20.39 -10.97
CA SER A 21 -8.62 21.06 -9.84
C SER A 21 -7.64 21.96 -9.06
N GLN A 22 -6.39 21.53 -8.87
CA GLN A 22 -5.35 22.36 -8.25
C GLN A 22 -4.95 23.55 -9.14
N ARG A 23 -4.78 23.33 -10.45
CA ARG A 23 -4.52 24.41 -11.42
C ARG A 23 -5.62 25.47 -11.41
N LYS A 24 -6.88 25.05 -11.42
CA LYS A 24 -8.06 25.94 -11.32
C LYS A 24 -8.10 26.76 -10.02
N ARG A 25 -7.45 26.25 -8.96
CA ARG A 25 -7.34 26.91 -7.65
C ARG A 25 -6.05 27.70 -7.47
N TYR A 26 -5.24 27.82 -8.52
CA TYR A 26 -3.92 28.46 -8.49
C TYR A 26 -3.01 27.87 -7.40
N LYS A 27 -3.14 26.56 -7.17
CA LYS A 27 -2.31 25.81 -6.23
C LYS A 27 -1.26 25.01 -6.98
N ASP A 28 -0.20 24.67 -6.25
CA ASP A 28 0.86 23.82 -6.78
C ASP A 28 0.33 22.43 -7.15
N VAL A 29 0.73 21.97 -8.34
CA VAL A 29 0.37 20.66 -8.88
C VAL A 29 1.36 19.60 -8.39
N GLY A 30 2.60 19.98 -8.08
CA GLY A 30 3.64 19.06 -7.59
C GLY A 30 3.26 18.36 -6.29
N THR A 31 2.49 19.04 -5.44
CA THR A 31 1.91 18.46 -4.22
C THR A 31 1.09 17.19 -4.49
N VAL A 32 0.44 17.06 -5.65
CA VAL A 32 -0.33 15.85 -6.02
C VAL A 32 0.62 14.67 -6.24
N ASP A 33 1.73 14.90 -6.91
CA ASP A 33 2.72 13.85 -7.20
C ASP A 33 3.47 13.42 -5.93
N GLU A 34 3.72 14.35 -5.01
CA GLU A 34 4.25 14.04 -3.67
C GLU A 34 3.33 13.12 -2.88
N ILE A 35 2.01 13.38 -2.89
CA ILE A 35 1.01 12.55 -2.23
C ILE A 35 1.01 11.13 -2.81
N ILE A 36 1.06 10.99 -4.13
CA ILE A 36 1.10 9.68 -4.80
C ILE A 36 2.37 8.89 -4.41
N SER A 37 3.51 9.57 -4.35
CA SER A 37 4.79 8.98 -3.92
C SER A 37 4.72 8.48 -2.47
N LEU A 38 4.13 9.27 -1.58
CA LEU A 38 3.95 8.90 -0.17
C LEU A 38 2.96 7.74 0.01
N ASP A 39 1.82 7.74 -0.70
CA ASP A 39 0.84 6.64 -0.65
C ASP A 39 1.47 5.32 -1.11
N THR A 40 2.29 5.36 -2.16
CA THR A 40 3.00 4.17 -2.67
C THR A 40 3.95 3.59 -1.62
N LYS A 41 4.73 4.43 -0.94
CA LYS A 41 5.66 4.00 0.13
C LYS A 41 4.91 3.46 1.34
N TRP A 42 3.82 4.10 1.73
CA TRP A 42 2.98 3.63 2.82
C TRP A 42 2.41 2.25 2.53
N ARG A 43 1.85 2.03 1.33
CA ARG A 43 1.33 0.72 0.92
C ARG A 43 2.37 -0.38 0.94
N ALA A 44 3.56 -0.13 0.40
CA ALA A 44 4.65 -1.10 0.41
C ALA A 44 5.01 -1.50 1.86
N THR A 45 5.04 -0.53 2.75
CA THR A 45 5.34 -0.74 4.18
C THR A 45 4.22 -1.53 4.88
N SER A 46 2.95 -1.20 4.65
CA SER A 46 1.80 -1.90 5.24
C SER A 46 1.66 -3.34 4.74
N ILE A 47 1.95 -3.59 3.46
CA ILE A 47 1.99 -4.96 2.91
C ILE A 47 3.11 -5.75 3.57
N MET A 48 4.30 -5.15 3.71
CA MET A 48 5.43 -5.79 4.39
C MET A 48 5.10 -6.13 5.84
N GLU A 49 4.51 -5.20 6.60
CA GLU A 49 4.04 -5.44 7.96
C GLU A 49 3.04 -6.60 8.06
N THR A 50 2.06 -6.64 7.14
CA THR A 50 1.08 -7.72 7.06
C THR A 50 1.76 -9.07 6.75
N CYS A 51 2.73 -9.08 5.84
CA CYS A 51 3.52 -10.25 5.53
C CYS A 51 4.30 -10.73 6.76
N LEU A 52 4.99 -9.84 7.48
CA LEU A 52 5.76 -10.19 8.68
C LEU A 52 4.88 -10.80 9.77
N THR A 53 3.70 -10.22 10.01
CA THR A 53 2.74 -10.75 10.98
C THR A 53 2.28 -12.17 10.58
N LYS A 54 1.93 -12.36 9.30
CA LYS A 54 1.56 -13.69 8.77
C LYS A 54 2.71 -14.70 8.94
N TRP A 55 3.94 -14.32 8.58
CA TRP A 55 5.12 -15.15 8.73
C TRP A 55 5.38 -15.53 10.19
N GLY A 56 5.24 -14.58 11.13
CA GLY A 56 5.39 -14.84 12.56
C GLY A 56 4.40 -15.88 13.09
N THR A 57 3.17 -15.92 12.55
CA THR A 57 2.18 -16.94 12.93
C THR A 57 2.37 -18.29 12.20
N LEU A 58 2.85 -18.26 10.96
CA LEU A 58 2.98 -19.44 10.11
C LEU A 58 4.26 -20.24 10.39
N TYR A 59 5.38 -19.54 10.64
CA TYR A 59 6.69 -20.15 10.82
C TYR A 59 6.75 -21.18 11.98
N PRO A 60 6.23 -20.89 13.18
CA PRO A 60 6.20 -21.86 14.28
C PRO A 60 5.40 -23.12 13.94
N LYS A 61 4.25 -22.96 13.26
CA LYS A 61 3.39 -24.08 12.83
C LYS A 61 4.10 -24.99 11.83
N LEU A 62 4.84 -24.40 10.89
CA LEU A 62 5.64 -25.16 9.92
C LEU A 62 6.79 -25.90 10.60
N LEU A 63 7.46 -25.27 11.55
CA LEU A 63 8.53 -25.88 12.33
C LEU A 63 8.02 -27.09 13.12
N GLU A 64 6.87 -26.96 13.77
CA GLU A 64 6.23 -28.04 14.51
C GLU A 64 5.86 -29.21 13.59
N LYS A 65 5.24 -28.93 12.43
CA LYS A 65 4.92 -29.95 11.42
C LYS A 65 6.17 -30.69 10.95
N ARG A 66 7.28 -29.98 10.71
CA ARG A 66 8.56 -30.58 10.34
C ARG A 66 9.13 -31.49 11.43
N LYS A 67 9.06 -31.07 12.70
CA LYS A 67 9.47 -31.92 13.82
C LYS A 67 8.66 -33.21 13.85
N ARG A 68 7.33 -33.14 13.72
CA ARG A 68 6.45 -34.33 13.70
C ARG A 68 6.76 -35.31 12.56
N LEU A 69 7.23 -34.81 11.42
CA LEU A 69 7.62 -35.63 10.26
C LEU A 69 8.97 -36.33 10.42
N ASN A 70 9.89 -35.78 11.22
CA ASN A 70 11.24 -36.34 11.40
C ASN A 70 11.33 -37.37 12.55
N TYR A 71 10.32 -37.44 13.42
CA TYR A 71 10.26 -38.37 14.56
C TYR A 71 9.30 -39.56 14.34
N ASN A 72 8.71 -39.70 13.15
CA ASN A 72 8.02 -40.91 12.66
C ASN A 72 8.86 -41.56 11.56
#